data_AF-A0A961FBU7-F1
#
_entry.id   AF-A0A961FBU7-F1
#
_cell.length_a   1.000
_cell.length_b   1.000
_cell.length_c   1.000
_cell.angle_alpha   90.00
_cell.angle_beta   90.00
_cell.angle_gamma   90.00
#
_symmetry.space_group_name_H-M   'P 1'
#
loop_
_entity.id
_entity.type
_entity.pdbx_description
1 polymer ?
#
loop_
_entity_poly.entity_id
_entity_poly.type
_entity_poly.pdbx_seq_one_letter_code
_entity_poly.pdbx_strand_id
1 'polypeptide(L)' 'MRHGKIIYLNGPSSVGKSSLAKDLQTALNEPYLHIGIDRLIGMMPEKINDWSGQEPQSPPQGFSWQTAEDENG' A
#
# COMPACT_ATOMS: atom_id res chain seq x y z
N MET A 1 -5.08 -19.08 -21.62
CA MET A 1 -4.21 -18.69 -20.50
C MET A 1 -5.10 -18.26 -19.34
N ARG A 2 -4.78 -18.57 -18.08
CA ARG A 2 -5.50 -18.01 -16.92
C ARG A 2 -4.89 -16.65 -16.57
N HIS A 3 -5.72 -15.62 -16.49
CA HIS A 3 -5.30 -14.31 -16.02
C HIS A 3 -5.24 -14.28 -14.50
N GLY A 4 -4.28 -13.55 -13.93
CA GLY A 4 -4.27 -13.25 -12.50
C GLY A 4 -5.45 -12.33 -12.13
N LYS A 5 -6.05 -12.56 -10.95
CA LYS A 5 -7.10 -11.70 -10.40
C LYS A 5 -6.49 -10.79 -9.34
N ILE A 6 -6.85 -9.51 -9.37
CA ILE A 6 -6.43 -8.53 -8.36
C ILE A 6 -7.70 -7.92 -7.76
N ILE A 7 -7.76 -7.85 -6.44
CA ILE A 7 -8.80 -7.14 -5.69
C ILE A 7 -8.13 -5.93 -5.03
N TYR A 8 -8.59 -4.72 -5.36
CA TYR A 8 -8.07 -3.49 -4.78
C TYR A 8 -9.01 -2.98 -3.68
N LEU A 9 -8.49 -2.81 -2.47
CA LEU A 9 -9.23 -2.27 -1.33
C LEU A 9 -8.78 -0.83 -1.08
N ASN A 10 -9.62 0.15 -1.43
CA ASN A 10 -9.39 1.57 -1.18
C ASN A 10 -10.29 2.09 -0.06
N GLY A 11 -9.77 3.03 0.73
CA GLY A 11 -10.53 3.72 1.75
C GLY A 11 -9.63 4.38 2.81
N PRO A 12 -10.19 5.27 3.65
CA PRO A 12 -9.44 5.98 4.69
C PRO A 12 -8.63 5.05 5.59
N SER A 13 -7.58 5.59 6.23
CA SER A 13 -6.83 4.84 7.23
C SER A 13 -7.77 4.32 8.33
N SER A 14 -7.50 3.11 8.83
CA SER A 14 -8.28 2.45 9.90
C SER A 14 -9.77 2.14 9.61
N VAL A 15 -10.27 2.28 8.38
CA VAL A 15 -11.66 1.92 8.01
C VAL A 15 -11.95 0.40 8.00
N GLY A 16 -10.97 -0.45 8.31
CA GLY A 16 -11.13 -1.90 8.38
C GLY A 16 -10.70 -2.69 7.12
N LYS A 17 -9.94 -2.09 6.19
CA LYS A 17 -9.42 -2.75 4.98
C LYS A 17 -8.69 -4.07 5.29
N SER A 18 -7.83 -4.06 6.32
CA SER A 18 -7.06 -5.24 6.74
C SER A 18 -7.94 -6.36 7.31
N SER A 19 -9.08 -6.02 7.92
CA SER A 19 -10.05 -7.00 8.39
C SER A 19 -10.80 -7.62 7.20
N LEU A 20 -11.30 -6.76 6.30
CA LEU A 20 -11.98 -7.22 5.08
C LEU A 20 -11.07 -8.11 4.22
N ALA A 21 -9.77 -7.80 4.10
CA ALA A 21 -8.82 -8.63 3.37
C ALA A 21 -8.70 -10.05 3.96
N LYS A 22 -8.71 -10.19 5.29
CA LYS A 22 -8.66 -11.49 5.97
C LYS A 22 -9.96 -12.28 5.78
N ASP A 23 -11.10 -11.60 5.83
CA ASP A 23 -12.40 -12.21 5.59
C ASP A 23 -12.50 -12.71 4.14
N LEU A 24 -12.01 -11.92 3.18
CA LEU A 24 -11.93 -12.33 1.76
C LEU A 24 -11.01 -13.54 1.55
N GLN A 25 -9.87 -13.61 2.25
CA GLN A 25 -9.00 -14.79 2.20
C GLN A 25 -9.69 -16.06 2.70
N THR A 26 -10.66 -15.93 3.62
CA THR A 26 -11.43 -17.06 4.15
C THR A 26 -12.61 -17.41 3.24
N ALA A 27 -13.27 -16.41 2.66
CA ALA A 27 -14.47 -16.59 1.85
C ALA A 27 -14.19 -17.06 0.41
N LEU A 28 -13.01 -16.76 -0.14
CA LEU A 28 -12.66 -17.10 -1.51
C LEU A 28 -11.94 -18.45 -1.58
N ASN A 29 -12.35 -19.29 -2.54
CA ASN A 29 -11.78 -20.62 -2.74
C ASN A 29 -10.30 -20.61 -3.18
N GLU A 30 -9.88 -19.54 -3.87
CA GLU A 30 -8.53 -19.39 -4.41
C GLU A 30 -7.65 -18.69 -3.36
N PRO A 31 -6.36 -19.07 -3.18
CA PRO A 31 -5.50 -18.42 -2.21
C PRO A 31 -5.09 -17.02 -2.70
N TYR A 32 -5.62 -15.97 -2.07
CA TYR A 32 -5.23 -14.58 -2.33
C TYR A 32 -4.08 -14.15 -1.43
N LEU A 33 -3.04 -13.55 -2.02
CA LEU A 33 -1.98 -12.88 -1.28
C LEU A 33 -2.45 -11.46 -0.89
N HIS A 34 -2.52 -11.18 0.42
CA HIS A 34 -2.81 -9.84 0.92
C HIS A 34 -1.53 -9.01 1.02
N ILE A 35 -1.49 -7.89 0.29
CA ILE A 35 -0.42 -6.88 0.32
C ILE A 35 -1.05 -5.54 0.70
N GLY A 36 -0.57 -4.92 1.78
CA GLY A 36 -0.96 -3.57 2.20
C GLY A 36 0.20 -2.59 2.07
N ILE A 37 -0.10 -1.29 1.89
CA ILE A 37 0.92 -0.25 1.74
C ILE A 37 1.84 -0.17 2.97
N ASP A 38 1.27 -0.23 4.18
CA ASP A 38 2.04 -0.19 5.44
C ASP A 38 3.01 -1.39 5.54
N ARG A 39 2.56 -2.57 5.09
CA ARG A 39 3.38 -3.79 5.05
C ARG A 39 4.53 -3.62 4.07
N LEU A 40 4.26 -3.04 2.90
CA LEU A 40 5.27 -2.82 1.87
C LEU A 40 6.33 -1.82 2.35
N ILE A 41 5.92 -0.70 2.95
CA ILE A 41 6.82 0.29 3.54
C ILE A 41 7.69 -0.35 4.63
N GLY A 42 7.09 -1.13 5.53
CA GLY A 42 7.81 -1.79 6.62
C GLY A 42 8.77 -2.91 6.20
N MET A 43 8.71 -3.39 4.95
CA MET A 43 9.66 -4.39 4.43
C MET A 43 10.97 -3.76 3.92
N MET A 44 11.07 -2.44 3.81
CA MET A 44 12.30 -1.78 3.39
C MET A 44 13.38 -1.84 4.47
N PRO A 45 14.68 -1.95 4.09
CA PRO A 45 15.75 -1.83 5.06
C PRO A 45 15.73 -0.45 5.71
N GLU A 46 15.70 -0.43 7.05
CA GLU A 46 15.57 0.81 7.84
C GLU A 46 16.60 1.89 7.46
N LYS A 47 17.83 1.48 7.12
CA LYS A 47 18.92 2.38 6.73
C LYS A 47 18.64 3.23 5.50
N ILE A 48 17.70 2.80 4.66
CA ILE A 48 17.38 3.43 3.39
C ILE A 48 15.89 3.74 3.25
N ASN A 49 15.07 3.55 4.30
CA ASN A 49 13.64 3.78 4.20
C ASN A 49 13.31 5.17 4.74
N ASP A 50 13.22 6.15 3.85
CA ASP A 50 12.93 7.54 4.21
C ASP A 50 11.45 7.87 4.01
N TRP A 51 10.61 7.42 4.96
CA TRP A 51 9.22 7.81 5.06
C TRP A 51 9.13 9.25 5.62
N SER A 52 9.59 10.23 4.83
CA SER A 52 9.40 11.66 5.08
C SER A 52 8.52 12.30 3.99
N GLY A 53 7.72 13.28 4.41
CA GLY A 53 6.79 14.02 3.54
C GLY A 53 7.39 15.29 2.92
N GLN A 54 8.72 15.37 2.85
CA GLN A 54 9.40 16.56 2.34
C GLN A 54 9.88 16.29 0.93
N GLU A 55 9.79 17.28 0.04
CA GLU A 55 10.57 17.29 -1.19
C GLU A 55 12.05 17.29 -0.81
N PRO A 56 12.76 16.18 -1.00
CA PRO A 56 14.15 16.15 -0.59
C PRO A 56 14.98 16.85 -1.65
N GLN A 57 16.03 17.56 -1.23
CA GLN A 57 17.00 18.18 -2.15
C GLN A 57 17.77 17.13 -2.98
N SER A 58 17.55 15.84 -2.73
CA SER A 58 18.09 14.67 -3.43
C SER A 58 17.06 13.53 -3.34
N PRO A 59 16.88 12.67 -4.36
CA PRO A 59 15.82 11.67 -4.37
C PRO A 59 15.88 10.78 -3.12
N PRO A 60 14.76 10.63 -2.39
CA PRO A 60 14.74 9.82 -1.17
C PRO A 60 15.04 8.37 -1.57
N GLN A 61 15.87 7.70 -0.78
CA GLN A 61 15.99 6.25 -0.92
C GLN A 61 14.76 5.61 -0.24
N GLY A 62 14.22 4.56 -0.86
CA GLY A 62 13.04 3.86 -0.34
C GLY A 62 11.71 4.55 -0.64
N PHE A 63 10.75 4.44 0.28
CA PHE A 63 9.38 4.96 0.10
C PHE A 63 9.23 6.34 0.73
N SER A 64 8.69 7.30 -0.03
CA SER A 64 8.30 8.64 0.42
C SER A 64 6.87 8.98 -0.01
N TRP A 65 6.32 10.11 0.45
CA TRP A 65 5.07 10.66 -0.06
C TRP A 65 5.24 12.11 -0.50
N GLN A 66 4.43 12.49 -1.48
CA GLN A 66 4.34 13.86 -1.98
C GLN A 66 2.88 14.27 -1.93
N THR A 67 2.63 15.53 -1.56
CA THR A 67 1.31 16.11 -1.74
C THR A 67 1.15 16.40 -3.22
N ALA A 68 0.16 15.77 -3.85
CA ALA A 68 -0.30 16.17 -5.17
C ALA A 68 -1.61 16.92 -4.98
N GLU A 69 -1.69 18.12 -5.52
CA GLU A 69 -2.98 18.78 -5.74
C GLU A 69 -3.64 18.09 -6.94
N ASP A 70 -4.90 17.71 -6.80
CA ASP A 70 -5.67 17.32 -7.97
C ASP A 70 -6.04 18.57 -8.78
N GLU A 71 -6.54 18.40 -10.00
CA GLU A 71 -6.92 19.52 -10.87
C GLU A 71 -8.01 20.43 -10.27
N ASN A 72 -8.63 20.01 -9.16
CA ASN A 72 -9.80 20.62 -8.54
C ASN A 72 -9.58 21.13 -7.10
N GLY A 73 -8.41 20.93 -6.49
CA GLY A 73 -8.05 21.42 -5.15
C GLY A 73 -8.45 20.47 -4.03
#